data_AF-A0A142XDP2-F1
#
_entry.id   AF-A0A142XDP2-F1
#
_cell.length_a   1.000
_cell.length_b   1.000
_cell.length_c   1.000
_cell.angle_alpha   90.00
_cell.angle_beta   90.00
_cell.angle_gamma   90.00
#
_symmetry.space_group_name_H-M   'P 1'
#
loop_
_entity.id
_entity.type
_entity.pdbx_description
1 polymer ?
#
loop_
_entity_poly.entity_id
_entity_poly.type
_entity_poly.pdbx_seq_one_letter_code
_entity_poly.pdbx_strand_id
1 'polypeptide(L)'
;MSALLKGLATHNRGLCVVTTRYPVADLNHFLPVMTQQRDVTRLSTDAGVDLLSKLGVTGPRANREALVDDVRGHALTLNLLGSYLREAHGGSLLKRDLIKLEEADAEEQGGHAFRVMDAYVKWFENAGEEGCRAAAVLRLMGLFDRPAVAGGLDTLWSGELIVGLTEPLVGSSVPQRNKVLERLKSAKLLIVNRDTAGA
;
A
#
# COMPACT_ATOMS: atom_id res chain seq x y z
N MET A 1 5.81 26.11 -3.96
CA MET A 1 6.78 25.07 -3.51
C MET A 1 8.22 25.41 -3.92
N SER A 2 8.48 25.75 -5.19
CA SER A 2 9.82 26.11 -5.71
C SER A 2 10.56 27.19 -4.90
N ALA A 3 9.90 28.32 -4.61
CA ALA A 3 10.52 29.43 -3.85
C ALA A 3 10.96 29.03 -2.44
N LEU A 4 10.18 28.17 -1.76
CA LEU A 4 10.51 27.67 -0.43
C LEU A 4 11.77 26.80 -0.46
N LEU A 5 11.84 25.84 -1.39
CA LEU A 5 12.98 24.94 -1.50
C LEU A 5 14.27 25.68 -1.90
N LYS A 6 14.19 26.66 -2.81
CA LYS A 6 15.32 27.52 -3.17
C LYS A 6 15.81 28.36 -1.99
N GLY A 7 14.88 28.92 -1.21
CA GLY A 7 15.19 29.65 0.01
C GLY A 7 15.91 28.77 1.03
N LEU A 8 15.39 27.57 1.29
CA LEU A 8 16.02 26.60 2.19
C LEU A 8 17.38 26.10 1.69
N ALA A 9 17.56 25.92 0.38
CA ALA A 9 18.85 25.54 -0.19
C ALA A 9 19.91 26.64 -0.05
N THR A 10 19.50 27.90 0.04
CA THR A 10 20.41 29.05 0.17
C THR A 10 20.73 29.34 1.64
N HIS A 11 19.72 29.31 2.51
CA HIS A 11 19.85 29.61 3.94
C HIS A 11 18.96 28.69 4.77
N ASN A 12 19.52 27.60 5.28
CA ASN A 12 18.87 26.71 6.23
C ASN A 12 19.88 26.19 7.25
N ARG A 13 19.53 26.27 8.53
CA ARG A 13 20.33 25.72 9.63
C ARG A 13 19.96 24.27 9.98
N GLY A 14 18.97 23.70 9.30
CA GLY A 14 18.51 22.33 9.49
C GLY A 14 18.62 21.47 8.23
N LEU A 15 18.08 20.25 8.32
CA LEU A 15 17.97 19.31 7.20
C LEU A 15 16.52 19.27 6.71
N CYS A 16 16.31 19.49 5.41
CA CYS A 16 15.02 19.29 4.76
C CYS A 16 15.10 18.03 3.89
N VAL A 17 14.24 17.05 4.13
CA VAL A 17 14.13 15.84 3.32
C VAL A 17 12.84 15.94 2.49
N VAL A 18 12.97 15.76 1.18
CA VAL A 18 11.84 15.81 0.24
C VAL A 18 11.75 14.46 -0.46
N THR A 19 10.56 13.88 -0.48
CA THR A 19 10.24 12.70 -1.29
C THR A 19 9.29 13.11 -2.41
N THR A 20 9.59 12.68 -3.63
CA THR A 20 8.82 13.05 -4.83
C THR A 20 9.01 11.99 -5.90
N ARG A 21 8.00 11.81 -6.76
CA ARG A 21 8.08 10.93 -7.93
C ARG A 21 8.89 11.53 -9.08
N TYR A 22 9.05 12.86 -9.07
CA TYR A 22 9.76 13.60 -10.12
C TYR A 22 10.98 14.32 -9.54
N PRO A 23 12.10 14.36 -10.28
CA PRO A 23 13.24 15.20 -9.91
C PRO A 23 12.82 16.66 -9.73
N VAL A 24 13.37 17.32 -8.71
CA VAL A 24 13.11 18.74 -8.45
C VAL A 24 14.13 19.57 -9.23
N ALA A 25 13.91 19.72 -10.54
CA ALA A 25 14.85 20.39 -11.45
C ALA A 25 15.26 21.80 -11.00
N ASP A 26 14.37 22.48 -10.27
CA ASP A 26 14.61 23.77 -9.64
C ASP A 26 15.80 23.82 -8.66
N LEU A 27 16.21 22.66 -8.12
CA LEU A 27 17.33 22.54 -7.19
C LEU A 27 18.65 22.15 -7.86
N ASN A 28 18.66 21.91 -9.18
CA ASN A 28 19.84 21.44 -9.90
C ASN A 28 21.05 22.38 -9.73
N HIS A 29 20.83 23.69 -9.61
CA HIS A 29 21.90 24.67 -9.40
C HIS A 29 22.57 24.57 -8.02
N PHE A 30 21.92 23.92 -7.04
CA PHE A 30 22.39 23.75 -5.67
C PHE A 30 23.05 22.37 -5.43
N LEU A 31 23.08 21.51 -6.46
CA LEU A 31 23.72 20.19 -6.39
C LEU A 31 25.25 20.30 -6.57
N PRO A 32 26.06 19.41 -5.95
CA PRO A 32 25.72 18.46 -4.89
C PRO A 32 26.00 19.01 -3.47
N VAL A 33 26.44 20.26 -3.36
CA VAL A 33 27.02 20.81 -2.11
C VAL A 33 25.92 21.21 -1.12
N MET A 34 24.89 21.92 -1.58
CA MET A 34 23.82 22.42 -0.72
C MET A 34 22.60 21.49 -0.72
N THR A 35 22.50 20.61 -1.71
CA THR A 35 21.41 19.63 -1.84
C THR A 35 21.98 18.28 -2.29
N GLN A 36 21.35 17.19 -1.86
CA GLN A 36 21.66 15.84 -2.34
C GLN A 36 20.42 15.21 -2.93
N GLN A 37 20.55 14.70 -4.16
CA GLN A 37 19.53 13.85 -4.77
C GLN A 37 19.95 12.39 -4.64
N ARG A 38 19.01 11.55 -4.17
CA ARG A 38 19.18 10.10 -4.08
C ARG A 38 17.98 9.45 -4.74
N ASP A 39 18.23 8.72 -5.82
CA ASP A 39 17.18 8.00 -6.52
C ASP A 39 16.81 6.74 -5.74
N VAL A 40 15.51 6.54 -5.48
CA VAL A 40 15.00 5.32 -4.85
C VAL A 40 14.75 4.29 -5.95
N THR A 41 15.72 3.40 -6.15
CA THR A 41 15.68 2.38 -7.20
C THR A 41 14.81 1.18 -6.80
N ARG A 42 14.62 0.23 -7.74
CA ARG A 42 14.07 -1.10 -7.43
C ARG A 42 14.91 -1.82 -6.38
N LEU A 43 14.28 -2.72 -5.64
CA LEU A 43 14.99 -3.57 -4.69
C LEU A 43 15.91 -4.52 -5.44
N SER A 44 17.09 -4.78 -4.87
CA SER A 44 17.90 -5.91 -5.30
C SER A 44 17.18 -7.22 -5.01
N THR A 45 17.57 -8.29 -5.71
CA THR A 45 17.03 -9.63 -5.47
C THR A 45 17.18 -10.04 -4.00
N ASP A 46 18.36 -9.81 -3.39
CA ASP A 46 18.59 -10.08 -1.97
C ASP A 46 17.65 -9.30 -1.04
N ALA A 47 17.49 -8.00 -1.27
CA ALA A 47 16.60 -7.16 -0.46
C ALA A 47 15.13 -7.56 -0.64
N GLY A 48 14.73 -7.96 -1.85
CA GLY A 48 13.40 -8.49 -2.13
C GLY A 48 13.12 -9.81 -1.43
N VAL A 49 14.09 -10.74 -1.43
CA VAL A 49 13.98 -12.02 -0.71
C VAL A 49 13.90 -11.82 0.79
N ASP A 50 14.71 -10.91 1.34
CA ASP A 50 14.65 -10.54 2.76
C ASP A 50 13.29 -9.93 3.12
N LEU A 51 12.77 -9.03 2.28
CA LEU A 51 11.43 -8.47 2.44
C LEU A 51 10.35 -9.56 2.45
N LEU A 52 10.34 -10.47 1.47
CA LEU A 52 9.38 -11.59 1.42
C LEU A 52 9.48 -12.48 2.67
N SER A 53 10.70 -12.73 3.16
CA SER A 53 10.93 -13.47 4.41
C SER A 53 10.28 -12.77 5.60
N LYS A 54 10.50 -11.46 5.75
CA LYS A 54 9.92 -10.64 6.83
C LYS A 54 8.40 -10.55 6.74
N LEU A 55 7.83 -10.67 5.54
CA LEU A 55 6.40 -10.71 5.32
C LEU A 55 5.76 -12.06 5.65
N GLY A 56 6.56 -13.08 5.98
CA GLY A 56 6.10 -14.42 6.33
C GLY A 56 5.92 -15.36 5.14
N VAL A 57 6.51 -15.04 3.99
CA VAL A 57 6.48 -15.90 2.80
C VAL A 57 7.47 -17.06 2.98
N THR A 58 6.96 -18.28 2.86
CA THR A 58 7.68 -19.52 3.05
C THR A 58 7.97 -20.23 1.73
N GLY A 59 9.04 -21.02 1.71
CA GLY A 59 9.45 -21.81 0.55
C GLY A 59 10.93 -21.62 0.19
N PRO A 60 11.40 -22.32 -0.85
CA PRO A 60 12.79 -22.25 -1.29
C PRO A 60 13.20 -20.83 -1.67
N ARG A 61 14.47 -20.48 -1.39
CA ARG A 61 15.02 -19.18 -1.77
C ARG A 61 14.90 -18.90 -3.26
N ALA A 62 15.22 -19.88 -4.12
CA ALA A 62 15.11 -19.75 -5.57
C ALA A 62 13.70 -19.31 -6.03
N ASN A 63 12.64 -19.82 -5.40
CA ASN A 63 11.27 -19.43 -5.74
C ASN A 63 10.95 -17.99 -5.31
N ARG A 64 11.57 -17.51 -4.24
CA ARG A 64 11.46 -16.12 -3.79
C ARG A 64 12.23 -15.18 -4.69
N GLU A 65 13.41 -15.59 -5.14
CA GLU A 65 14.21 -14.84 -6.13
C GLU A 65 13.43 -14.68 -7.44
N ALA A 66 12.90 -15.78 -7.97
CA ALA A 66 12.05 -15.76 -9.16
C ALA A 66 10.84 -14.81 -8.99
N LEU A 67 10.21 -14.80 -7.81
CA LEU A 67 9.12 -13.87 -7.54
C LEU A 67 9.56 -12.39 -7.54
N VAL A 68 10.75 -12.10 -6.98
CA VAL A 68 11.32 -10.75 -7.00
C VAL A 68 11.60 -10.32 -8.44
N ASP A 69 12.12 -11.21 -9.26
CA ASP A 69 12.42 -10.96 -10.66
C ASP A 69 11.14 -10.75 -11.49
N ASP A 70 10.09 -11.54 -11.27
CA ASP A 70 8.80 -11.42 -11.96
C ASP A 70 8.16 -10.03 -11.79
N VAL A 71 8.34 -9.42 -10.62
CA VAL A 71 7.85 -8.06 -10.32
C VAL A 71 8.95 -7.01 -10.42
N ARG A 72 10.12 -7.37 -10.96
CA ARG A 72 11.28 -6.50 -11.22
C ARG A 72 11.72 -5.71 -9.98
N GLY A 73 11.71 -6.34 -8.80
CA GLY A 73 12.10 -5.70 -7.54
C GLY A 73 11.17 -4.57 -7.09
N HIS A 74 9.91 -4.52 -7.56
CA HIS A 74 8.96 -3.50 -7.17
C HIS A 74 8.53 -3.64 -5.71
N ALA A 75 9.05 -2.78 -4.82
CA ALA A 75 8.82 -2.85 -3.37
C ALA A 75 7.33 -2.91 -2.98
N LEU A 76 6.47 -2.02 -3.53
CA LEU A 76 5.04 -2.03 -3.23
C LEU A 76 4.36 -3.35 -3.63
N THR A 77 4.59 -3.83 -4.86
CA THR A 77 4.06 -5.12 -5.33
C THR A 77 4.51 -6.27 -4.45
N LEU A 78 5.79 -6.33 -4.08
CA LEU A 78 6.32 -7.37 -3.18
C LEU A 78 5.66 -7.31 -1.80
N ASN A 79 5.42 -6.10 -1.29
CA ASN A 79 4.75 -5.91 -0.01
C ASN A 79 3.30 -6.40 -0.02
N LEU A 80 2.55 -6.03 -1.06
CA LEU A 80 1.16 -6.47 -1.25
C LEU A 80 1.08 -7.98 -1.47
N LEU A 81 1.91 -8.50 -2.38
CA LEU A 81 1.90 -9.92 -2.73
C LEU A 81 2.36 -10.81 -1.58
N GLY A 82 3.44 -10.44 -0.89
CA GLY A 82 3.93 -11.18 0.26
C GLY A 82 2.89 -11.22 1.40
N SER A 83 2.23 -10.09 1.64
CA SER A 83 1.14 -10.02 2.62
C SER A 83 -0.07 -10.84 2.17
N TYR A 84 -0.41 -10.85 0.88
CA TYR A 84 -1.51 -11.63 0.33
C TYR A 84 -1.26 -13.13 0.53
N LEU A 85 -0.06 -13.59 0.15
CA LEU A 85 0.34 -14.98 0.33
C LEU A 85 0.28 -15.39 1.80
N ARG A 86 0.75 -14.54 2.73
CA ARG A 86 0.65 -14.80 4.16
C ARG A 86 -0.81 -14.96 4.61
N GLU A 87 -1.65 -13.98 4.32
CA GLU A 87 -3.01 -13.90 4.85
C GLU A 87 -3.98 -14.90 4.19
N ALA A 88 -3.89 -15.09 2.87
CA ALA A 88 -4.82 -15.94 2.12
C ALA A 88 -4.34 -17.39 2.00
N HIS A 89 -3.02 -17.62 2.05
CA HIS A 89 -2.42 -18.92 1.70
C HIS A 89 -1.33 -19.40 2.69
N GLY A 90 -1.28 -18.84 3.89
CA GLY A 90 -0.33 -19.27 4.94
C GLY A 90 1.14 -19.05 4.57
N GLY A 91 1.42 -18.14 3.64
CA GLY A 91 2.74 -17.79 3.16
C GLY A 91 3.27 -18.67 2.02
N SER A 92 2.48 -19.62 1.50
CA SER A 92 2.96 -20.57 0.49
C SER A 92 3.08 -19.96 -0.90
N LEU A 93 4.28 -20.02 -1.47
CA LEU A 93 4.58 -19.58 -2.85
C LEU A 93 3.93 -20.42 -3.94
N LEU A 94 3.44 -21.62 -3.63
CA LEU A 94 2.79 -22.51 -4.61
C LEU A 94 1.46 -21.93 -5.13
N LYS A 95 0.93 -20.90 -4.47
CA LYS A 95 -0.30 -20.21 -4.86
C LYS A 95 -0.04 -18.92 -5.64
N ARG A 96 1.21 -18.63 -5.98
CA ARG A 96 1.62 -17.46 -6.78
C ARG A 96 0.93 -17.43 -8.15
N ASP A 97 0.76 -18.59 -8.78
CA ASP A 97 0.20 -18.70 -10.13
C ASP A 97 -1.30 -18.32 -10.21
N LEU A 98 -1.96 -18.12 -9.06
CA LEU A 98 -3.31 -17.55 -9.01
C LEU A 98 -3.34 -16.08 -9.39
N ILE A 99 -2.20 -15.39 -9.33
CA ILE A 99 -2.07 -13.99 -9.72
C ILE A 99 -1.31 -13.95 -11.03
N LYS A 100 -2.02 -13.64 -12.12
CA LYS A 100 -1.43 -13.47 -13.45
C LYS A 100 -0.65 -12.16 -13.53
N LEU A 101 0.58 -12.19 -13.03
CA LEU A 101 1.48 -11.03 -13.03
C LEU A 101 1.96 -10.66 -14.44
N GLU A 102 1.95 -11.62 -15.36
CA GLU A 102 2.37 -11.47 -16.77
C GLU A 102 1.43 -10.60 -17.62
N GLU A 103 0.15 -10.48 -17.23
CA GLU A 103 -0.82 -9.62 -17.90
C GLU A 103 -0.80 -8.17 -17.36
N ALA A 104 0.17 -7.83 -16.51
CA ALA A 104 0.34 -6.46 -16.02
C ALA A 104 0.89 -5.56 -17.13
N ASP A 105 0.21 -4.44 -17.37
CA ASP A 105 0.62 -3.51 -18.41
C ASP A 105 2.00 -2.94 -18.10
N ALA A 106 2.95 -3.12 -19.04
CA ALA A 106 4.34 -2.74 -18.82
C ALA A 106 4.54 -1.22 -18.77
N GLU A 107 3.59 -0.46 -19.34
CA GLU A 107 3.63 1.00 -19.42
C GLU A 107 3.10 1.68 -18.15
N GLU A 108 2.29 1.00 -17.34
CA GLU A 108 1.68 1.59 -16.14
C GLU A 108 2.57 1.38 -14.89
N GLN A 109 2.97 2.49 -14.25
CA GLN A 109 3.66 2.44 -12.96
C GLN A 109 2.76 1.77 -11.92
N GLY A 110 2.99 0.47 -11.68
CA GLY A 110 2.26 -0.30 -10.68
C GLY A 110 1.29 -1.34 -11.23
N GLY A 111 1.31 -1.65 -12.55
CA GLY A 111 0.43 -2.67 -13.14
C GLY A 111 0.38 -4.00 -12.36
N HIS A 112 1.54 -4.50 -11.90
CA HIS A 112 1.58 -5.71 -11.08
C HIS A 112 0.87 -5.55 -9.72
N ALA A 113 0.96 -4.37 -9.10
CA ALA A 113 0.29 -4.11 -7.82
C ALA A 113 -1.23 -4.13 -7.98
N PHE A 114 -1.77 -3.61 -9.09
CA PHE A 114 -3.21 -3.67 -9.38
C PHE A 114 -3.72 -5.11 -9.53
N ARG A 115 -2.95 -5.99 -10.20
CA ARG A 115 -3.31 -7.41 -10.28
C ARG A 115 -3.36 -8.11 -8.91
N VAL A 116 -2.47 -7.72 -7.99
CA VAL A 116 -2.51 -8.20 -6.60
C VAL A 116 -3.74 -7.64 -5.87
N MET A 117 -4.12 -6.38 -6.12
CA MET A 117 -5.35 -5.79 -5.58
C MET A 117 -6.60 -6.52 -6.06
N ASP A 118 -6.67 -6.91 -7.35
CA ASP A 118 -7.78 -7.71 -7.87
C ASP A 118 -7.90 -9.06 -7.16
N ALA A 119 -6.77 -9.70 -6.86
CA ALA A 119 -6.73 -10.95 -6.12
C ALA A 119 -7.24 -10.76 -4.67
N TYR A 120 -6.91 -9.63 -4.03
CA TYR A 120 -7.47 -9.27 -2.73
C TYR A 120 -8.98 -9.06 -2.78
N VAL A 121 -9.49 -8.32 -3.77
CA VAL A 121 -10.93 -8.06 -3.92
C VAL A 121 -11.68 -9.38 -4.10
N LYS A 122 -11.23 -10.24 -5.04
CA LYS A 122 -11.82 -11.56 -5.25
C LYS A 122 -11.77 -12.43 -3.99
N TRP A 123 -10.67 -12.40 -3.26
CA TRP A 123 -10.55 -13.15 -2.02
C TRP A 123 -11.53 -12.65 -0.94
N PHE A 124 -11.67 -11.33 -0.78
CA PHE A 124 -12.59 -10.74 0.18
C PHE A 124 -14.05 -11.02 -0.16
N GLU A 125 -14.45 -10.94 -1.43
CA GLU A 125 -15.81 -11.26 -1.87
C GLU A 125 -16.20 -12.72 -1.58
N ASN A 126 -15.22 -13.63 -1.56
CA ASN A 126 -15.43 -15.04 -1.24
C ASN A 126 -15.23 -15.39 0.26
N ALA A 127 -14.87 -14.42 1.10
CA ALA A 127 -14.55 -14.63 2.53
C ALA A 127 -15.73 -14.29 3.47
N GLY A 128 -16.96 -14.40 2.98
CA GLY A 128 -18.20 -14.13 3.73
C GLY A 128 -18.39 -12.66 4.10
N GLU A 129 -19.29 -12.38 5.03
CA GLU A 129 -19.65 -10.99 5.40
C GLU A 129 -18.45 -10.15 5.84
N GLU A 130 -17.52 -10.71 6.62
CA GLU A 130 -16.34 -9.98 7.07
C GLU A 130 -15.41 -9.60 5.92
N GLY A 131 -15.31 -10.45 4.90
CA GLY A 131 -14.60 -10.15 3.67
C GLY A 131 -15.31 -9.06 2.87
N CYS A 132 -16.62 -9.19 2.65
CA CYS A 132 -17.41 -8.18 1.96
C CYS A 132 -17.30 -6.80 2.62
N ARG A 133 -17.28 -6.74 3.96
CA ARG A 133 -17.00 -5.49 4.70
C ARG A 133 -15.62 -4.93 4.40
N ALA A 134 -14.58 -5.76 4.38
CA ALA A 134 -13.23 -5.32 4.05
C ALA A 134 -13.15 -4.75 2.62
N ALA A 135 -13.75 -5.42 1.64
CA ALA A 135 -13.83 -4.93 0.26
C ALA A 135 -14.60 -3.60 0.16
N ALA A 136 -15.73 -3.48 0.88
CA ALA A 136 -16.51 -2.25 0.93
C ALA A 136 -15.72 -1.07 1.52
N VAL A 137 -14.95 -1.29 2.60
CA VAL A 137 -14.06 -0.25 3.15
C VAL A 137 -13.02 0.19 2.12
N LEU A 138 -12.39 -0.73 1.39
CA LEU A 138 -11.41 -0.37 0.35
C LEU A 138 -12.04 0.47 -0.78
N ARG A 139 -13.24 0.11 -1.23
CA ARG A 139 -14.00 0.90 -2.22
C ARG A 139 -14.34 2.28 -1.68
N LEU A 140 -14.76 2.35 -0.41
CA LEU A 140 -15.10 3.60 0.27
C LEU A 140 -13.89 4.54 0.36
N MET A 141 -12.68 4.00 0.56
CA MET A 141 -11.45 4.79 0.58
C MET A 141 -11.16 5.47 -0.76
N GLY A 142 -11.65 4.93 -1.88
CA GLY A 142 -11.56 5.56 -3.20
C GLY A 142 -12.34 6.88 -3.33
N LEU A 143 -13.24 7.19 -2.41
CA LEU A 143 -13.95 8.48 -2.37
C LEU A 143 -13.09 9.63 -1.82
N PHE A 144 -11.98 9.32 -1.17
CA PHE A 144 -11.14 10.32 -0.52
C PHE A 144 -9.87 10.56 -1.35
N ASP A 145 -9.58 11.84 -1.65
CA ASP A 145 -8.34 12.27 -2.30
C ASP A 145 -7.15 12.38 -1.32
N ARG A 146 -7.44 12.26 -0.03
CA ARG A 146 -6.55 12.44 1.12
C ARG A 146 -6.86 11.38 2.19
N PRO A 147 -6.02 11.22 3.22
CA PRO A 147 -6.35 10.33 4.33
C PRO A 147 -7.75 10.59 4.90
N ALA A 148 -8.60 9.56 4.94
CA ALA A 148 -9.94 9.66 5.48
C ALA A 148 -9.88 9.97 6.99
N VAL A 149 -10.46 11.09 7.39
CA VAL A 149 -10.58 11.47 8.80
C VAL A 149 -11.68 10.65 9.48
N ALA A 150 -11.50 10.35 10.78
CA ALA A 150 -12.40 9.48 11.53
C ALA A 150 -13.87 9.92 11.45
N GLY A 151 -14.14 11.23 11.63
CA GLY A 151 -15.51 11.75 11.55
C GLY A 151 -16.17 11.58 10.18
N GLY A 152 -15.38 11.68 9.10
CA GLY A 152 -15.89 11.44 7.74
C GLY A 152 -16.23 9.97 7.52
N LEU A 153 -15.39 9.07 8.02
CA LEU A 153 -15.64 7.63 7.96
C LEU A 153 -16.85 7.21 8.81
N ASP A 154 -16.99 7.75 10.01
CA ASP A 154 -18.12 7.47 10.90
C ASP A 154 -19.47 7.92 10.32
N THR A 155 -19.46 9.04 9.59
CA THR A 155 -20.63 9.54 8.86
C THR A 155 -21.03 8.56 7.76
N LEU A 156 -20.08 7.99 7.02
CA LEU A 156 -20.37 7.01 5.96
C LEU A 156 -20.80 5.65 6.50
N TRP A 157 -20.34 5.28 7.70
CA TRP A 157 -20.71 4.02 8.34
C TRP A 157 -22.05 4.07 9.10
N SER A 158 -22.51 5.27 9.44
CA SER A 158 -23.74 5.47 10.24
C SER A 158 -24.81 6.27 9.49
N GLY A 159 -24.49 6.74 8.29
CA GLY A 159 -25.35 7.55 7.44
C GLY A 159 -26.29 6.73 6.57
N GLU A 160 -26.85 7.38 5.55
CA GLU A 160 -27.76 6.77 4.59
C GLU A 160 -27.06 5.70 3.75
N LEU A 161 -27.83 4.66 3.38
CA LEU A 161 -27.36 3.56 2.57
C LEU A 161 -26.96 4.06 1.17
N ILE A 162 -25.70 3.86 0.80
CA ILE A 162 -25.22 4.05 -0.56
C ILE A 162 -25.23 2.69 -1.23
N VAL A 163 -26.19 2.51 -2.14
CA VAL A 163 -26.37 1.24 -2.87
C VAL A 163 -25.10 0.90 -3.66
N GLY A 164 -24.64 -0.34 -3.51
CA GLY A 164 -23.42 -0.90 -4.06
C GLY A 164 -22.14 -0.65 -3.26
N LEU A 165 -22.21 0.03 -2.12
CA LEU A 165 -21.02 0.49 -1.40
C LEU A 165 -21.07 0.31 0.12
N THR A 166 -22.10 0.84 0.80
CA THR A 166 -22.13 0.87 2.27
C THR A 166 -23.01 -0.20 2.90
N GLU A 167 -23.72 -1.04 2.13
CA GLU A 167 -24.59 -2.09 2.67
C GLU A 167 -23.90 -3.03 3.66
N PRO A 168 -22.65 -3.50 3.41
CA PRO A 168 -21.97 -4.34 4.39
C PRO A 168 -21.54 -3.58 5.65
N LEU A 169 -21.43 -2.25 5.56
CA LEU A 169 -20.82 -1.36 6.55
C LEU A 169 -21.86 -0.74 7.49
N VAL A 170 -23.05 -0.42 6.99
CA VAL A 170 -24.13 0.20 7.77
C VAL A 170 -24.57 -0.77 8.88
N GLY A 171 -24.73 -0.23 10.10
CA GLY A 171 -25.12 -1.02 11.27
C GLY A 171 -24.00 -1.87 11.88
N SER A 172 -22.77 -1.80 11.34
CA SER A 172 -21.62 -2.46 11.95
C SER A 172 -21.27 -1.84 13.31
N SER A 173 -21.03 -2.69 14.31
CA SER A 173 -20.60 -2.27 15.64
C SER A 173 -19.14 -1.81 15.64
N VAL A 174 -18.75 -1.00 16.62
CA VAL A 174 -17.35 -0.52 16.78
C VAL A 174 -16.34 -1.67 16.82
N PRO A 175 -16.57 -2.81 17.51
CA PRO A 175 -15.68 -3.96 17.44
C PRO A 175 -15.53 -4.56 16.03
N GLN A 176 -16.63 -4.65 15.27
CA GLN A 176 -16.60 -5.17 13.89
C GLN A 176 -15.82 -4.24 12.95
N ARG A 177 -16.06 -2.94 13.09
CA ARG A 177 -15.32 -1.88 12.41
C ARG A 177 -13.82 -1.96 12.67
N ASN A 178 -13.42 -2.05 13.93
CA ASN A 178 -12.02 -2.19 14.34
C ASN A 178 -11.40 -3.49 13.79
N LYS A 179 -12.13 -4.60 13.81
CA LYS A 179 -11.67 -5.89 13.26
C LYS A 179 -11.37 -5.79 11.77
N VAL A 180 -12.23 -5.13 10.99
CA VAL A 180 -12.02 -4.89 9.55
C VAL A 180 -10.79 -4.01 9.31
N LEU A 181 -10.65 -2.92 10.06
CA LEU A 181 -9.51 -2.02 9.92
C LEU A 181 -8.18 -2.73 10.26
N GLU A 182 -8.13 -3.51 11.34
CA GLU A 182 -6.95 -4.30 11.69
C GLU A 182 -6.65 -5.38 10.66
N ARG A 183 -7.67 -6.02 10.07
CA ARG A 183 -7.48 -6.98 8.98
C ARG A 183 -6.84 -6.32 7.75
N LEU A 184 -7.38 -5.18 7.31
CA LEU A 184 -6.85 -4.43 6.15
C LEU A 184 -5.44 -3.89 6.41
N LYS A 185 -5.17 -3.43 7.64
CA LYS A 185 -3.83 -3.03 8.08
C LYS A 185 -2.84 -4.19 8.09
N SER A 186 -3.25 -5.36 8.58
CA SER A 186 -2.41 -6.57 8.60
C SER A 186 -2.08 -7.04 7.18
N ALA A 187 -3.05 -6.92 6.27
CA ALA A 187 -2.88 -7.16 4.84
C ALA A 187 -2.09 -6.07 4.10
N LYS A 188 -1.61 -5.02 4.79
CA LYS A 188 -0.87 -3.87 4.20
C LYS A 188 -1.66 -3.08 3.14
N LEU A 189 -2.99 -3.13 3.20
CA LEU A 189 -3.89 -2.41 2.29
C LEU A 189 -4.29 -1.04 2.83
N LEU A 190 -4.23 -0.85 4.15
CA LEU A 190 -4.48 0.44 4.80
C LEU A 190 -3.41 0.76 5.83
N ILE A 191 -3.14 2.05 5.99
CA ILE A 191 -2.43 2.59 7.13
C ILE A 191 -3.48 3.24 8.03
N VAL A 192 -3.57 2.77 9.27
CA VAL A 192 -4.48 3.33 10.28
C VAL A 192 -3.64 4.14 11.26
N ASN A 193 -3.74 5.46 11.17
CA ASN A 193 -3.15 6.37 12.13
C ASN A 193 -4.18 6.63 13.22
N ARG A 194 -3.92 6.16 14.43
CA ARG A 194 -4.70 6.55 15.60
C ARG A 194 -3.98 7.72 16.24
N ASP A 195 -4.64 8.88 16.31
CA ASP A 195 -4.12 9.99 17.08
C ASP A 195 -3.95 9.52 18.53
N THR A 196 -2.72 9.56 19.03
CA THR A 196 -2.42 9.33 20.45
C THR A 196 -2.74 10.55 21.31
N ALA A 197 -3.40 11.57 20.75
CA ALA A 197 -3.80 12.77 21.47
C ALA A 197 -5.16 12.53 22.14
N GLY A 198 -5.10 11.91 23.32
CA GLY A 198 -6.23 11.62 24.19
C GLY A 198 -5.74 11.08 25.53
N ALA A 199 -4.83 11.80 26.16
CA ALA A 199 -4.49 11.72 27.58
C ALA A 199 -4.33 13.14 28.11
#